data_AF-A0A8S3W3C6-F1
#
_entry.id   AF-A0A8S3W3C6-F1
#
_cell.length_a   1.000
_cell.length_b   1.000
_cell.length_c   1.000
_cell.angle_alpha   90.00
_cell.angle_beta   90.00
_cell.angle_gamma   90.00
#
_symmetry.space_group_name_H-M   'P 1'
#
loop_
_entity.id
_entity.type
_entity.pdbx_description
1 polymer ?
#
loop_
_entity_poly.entity_id
_entity_poly.type
_entity_poly.pdbx_seq_one_letter_code
_entity_poly.pdbx_strand_id
1 'polypeptide(L)'
;MAATRKTLTKELVIKETCRDGYFTRMQRIFDLSKTINDAVIQDMFISQCETIDDIRSEYHKCIHDINSINIELDPEFTPEFNSWCSFEDLYFHVRRIKNKLCKPQTVNATKPKIALPKTLPNGACFMKHFIRR
;
A
#
# COMPACT_ATOMS: atom_id res chain seq x y z
N MET A 1 26.04 38.05 12.13
CA MET A 1 26.18 36.97 11.13
C MET A 1 26.53 35.61 11.76
N ALA A 2 27.47 35.51 12.72
CA ALA A 2 27.85 34.22 13.32
C ALA A 2 26.73 33.49 14.11
N ALA A 3 25.86 34.23 14.81
CA ALA A 3 24.75 33.64 15.57
C ALA A 3 23.71 32.98 14.65
N THR A 4 23.30 33.65 13.57
CA THR A 4 22.37 33.13 12.55
C THR A 4 22.89 31.84 11.92
N ARG A 5 24.16 31.83 11.52
CA ARG A 5 24.79 30.63 10.94
C ARG A 5 24.80 29.45 11.91
N LYS A 6 25.05 29.69 13.20
CA LYS A 6 25.03 28.64 14.24
C LYS A 6 23.62 28.09 14.50
N THR A 7 22.58 28.91 14.30
CA THR A 7 21.19 28.45 14.39
C THR A 7 20.84 27.57 13.20
N LEU A 8 21.15 28.02 11.98
CA LEU A 8 20.89 27.26 10.75
C LEU A 8 21.59 25.90 10.74
N THR A 9 22.83 25.81 11.23
CA THR A 9 23.52 24.51 11.31
C THR A 9 22.89 23.55 12.31
N LYS A 10 22.33 24.04 13.42
CA LYS A 10 21.58 23.20 14.37
C LYS A 10 20.27 22.71 13.75
N GLU A 11 19.56 23.59 13.06
CA GLU A 11 18.33 23.24 12.36
C GLU A 11 18.58 22.21 11.26
N LEU A 12 19.67 22.36 10.51
CA LEU A 12 20.09 21.41 9.48
C LEU A 12 20.24 20.00 10.07
N VAL A 13 20.99 19.85 11.17
CA VAL A 13 21.20 18.56 11.84
C VAL A 13 19.88 17.92 12.30
N ILE A 14 18.95 18.74 12.81
CA ILE A 14 17.62 18.26 13.19
C ILE A 14 16.87 17.73 11.96
N LYS A 15 16.89 18.47 10.86
CA LYS A 15 16.20 18.09 9.62
C LYS A 15 16.80 16.83 8.98
N GLU A 16 18.12 16.70 9.00
CA GLU A 16 18.82 15.48 8.55
C GLU A 16 18.43 14.27 9.41
N THR A 17 18.40 14.44 10.73
CA THR A 17 17.97 13.38 11.65
C THR A 17 16.51 12.97 11.40
N CYS A 18 15.61 13.93 11.16
CA CYS A 18 14.22 13.66 10.79
C CYS A 18 14.11 12.92 9.45
N ARG A 19 14.83 13.38 8.42
CA ARG A 19 14.91 12.72 7.10
C ARG A 19 15.30 11.24 7.27
N ASP A 20 16.37 10.97 8.01
CA ASP A 20 16.90 9.61 8.18
C ASP A 20 15.93 8.72 8.98
N GLY A 21 15.25 9.29 9.98
CA GLY A 21 14.20 8.59 10.73
C GLY A 21 13.02 8.17 9.86
N TYR A 22 12.50 9.07 9.02
CA TYR A 22 11.41 8.75 8.10
C TYR A 22 11.83 7.75 7.02
N PHE A 23 13.04 7.89 6.46
CA PHE A 23 13.56 6.91 5.50
C PHE A 23 13.67 5.52 6.12
N THR A 24 14.27 5.43 7.31
CA THR A 24 14.40 4.17 8.06
C THR A 24 13.04 3.54 8.34
N ARG A 25 12.04 4.36 8.67
CA ARG A 25 10.67 3.87 8.90
C ARG A 25 10.06 3.29 7.62
N MET A 26 10.17 3.99 6.48
CA MET A 26 9.67 3.49 5.19
C MET A 26 10.39 2.20 4.78
N GLN A 27 11.71 2.15 4.95
CA GLN A 27 12.53 0.96 4.68
C GLN A 27 12.07 -0.25 5.50
N ARG A 28 11.79 -0.07 6.80
CA ARG A 28 11.25 -1.15 7.66
C ARG A 28 9.90 -1.68 7.17
N ILE A 29 8.99 -0.80 6.76
CA ILE A 29 7.69 -1.20 6.22
C ILE A 29 7.86 -1.97 4.92
N PHE A 30 8.78 -1.52 4.07
CA PHE A 30 9.14 -2.21 2.83
C PHE A 30 9.74 -3.59 3.08
N ASP A 31 10.65 -3.72 4.04
CA ASP A 31 11.24 -5.02 4.38
C ASP A 31 10.19 -5.96 4.96
N LEU A 32 9.27 -5.45 5.79
CA LEU A 32 8.11 -6.21 6.26
C LEU A 32 7.22 -6.70 5.12
N SER A 33 7.07 -5.91 4.05
CA SER A 33 6.29 -6.29 2.88
C SER A 33 6.84 -7.51 2.13
N LYS A 34 8.14 -7.81 2.30
CA LYS A 34 8.81 -8.98 1.70
C LYS A 34 8.65 -10.25 2.53
N THR A 35 8.33 -10.13 3.81
CA THR A 35 8.26 -11.24 4.76
C THR A 35 6.84 -11.65 5.12
N ILE A 36 5.83 -11.18 4.37
CA ILE A 36 4.42 -11.52 4.60
C ILE A 36 4.20 -13.00 4.25
N ASN A 37 4.09 -13.83 5.27
CA ASN A 37 3.92 -15.28 5.19
C ASN A 37 2.71 -15.79 5.99
N ASP A 38 2.16 -14.99 6.91
CA ASP A 38 1.00 -15.33 7.71
C ASP A 38 0.07 -14.11 7.96
N ALA A 39 -1.08 -14.38 8.55
CA ALA A 39 -2.11 -13.38 8.82
C ALA A 39 -1.68 -12.34 9.88
N VAL A 40 -0.81 -12.70 10.82
CA VAL A 40 -0.34 -11.80 11.89
C VAL A 40 0.61 -10.75 11.31
N ILE A 41 1.56 -11.19 10.50
CA ILE A 41 2.50 -10.31 9.80
C ILE A 41 1.78 -9.45 8.77
N GLN A 42 0.77 -10.01 8.09
CA GLN A 42 -0.08 -9.25 7.19
C GLN A 42 -0.82 -8.13 7.92
N ASP A 43 -1.45 -8.40 9.07
CA ASP A 43 -2.16 -7.39 9.86
C ASP A 43 -1.21 -6.29 10.37
N MET A 44 -0.04 -6.69 10.89
CA MET A 44 1.01 -5.75 11.30
C MET A 44 1.47 -4.86 10.13
N PHE A 45 1.64 -5.43 8.94
CA PHE A 45 1.99 -4.67 7.74
C PHE A 45 0.89 -3.67 7.36
N ILE A 46 -0.37 -4.09 7.33
CA ILE A 46 -1.51 -3.23 7.01
C ILE A 46 -1.61 -2.07 8.02
N SER A 47 -1.46 -2.36 9.31
CA SER A 47 -1.47 -1.35 10.37
C SER A 47 -0.37 -0.30 10.17
N GLN A 48 0.86 -0.71 9.84
CA GLN A 48 1.94 0.25 9.57
C GLN A 48 1.68 1.09 8.30
N CYS A 49 1.00 0.50 7.32
CA CYS A 49 0.60 1.16 6.08
C CYS A 49 -0.45 2.28 6.26
N GLU A 50 -1.02 2.47 7.43
CA GLU A 50 -1.94 3.59 7.69
C GLU A 50 -1.22 4.94 7.78
N THR A 51 0.09 4.92 8.07
CA THR A 51 0.89 6.15 8.27
C THR A 51 1.80 6.51 7.09
N ILE A 52 1.78 5.74 5.99
CA ILE A 52 2.77 5.88 4.91
C ILE A 52 2.65 7.19 4.13
N ASP A 53 1.44 7.73 4.00
CA ASP A 53 1.20 8.99 3.30
C ASP A 53 1.72 10.18 4.13
N ASP A 54 1.54 10.14 5.46
CA ASP A 54 2.10 11.13 6.38
C ASP A 54 3.63 11.09 6.38
N ILE A 55 4.22 9.90 6.46
CA ILE A 55 5.68 9.72 6.40
C ILE A 55 6.23 10.29 5.09
N ARG A 56 5.56 10.04 3.96
CA ARG A 56 5.95 10.56 2.66
C ARG A 56 5.93 12.09 2.63
N SER A 57 4.86 12.70 3.13
CA SER A 57 4.72 14.16 3.19
C SER A 57 5.82 14.79 4.05
N GLU A 58 6.06 14.25 5.24
CA GLU A 58 7.06 14.77 6.17
C GLU A 58 8.49 14.54 5.69
N TYR A 59 8.77 13.42 5.02
CA TYR A 59 10.07 13.18 4.40
C TYR A 59 10.35 14.18 3.27
N HIS A 60 9.38 14.41 2.38
CA HIS A 60 9.49 15.41 1.32
C HIS A 60 9.79 16.80 1.88
N LYS A 61 9.08 17.19 2.94
CA LYS A 61 9.30 18.45 3.64
C LYS A 61 10.70 18.55 4.22
N CYS A 62 11.22 17.49 4.86
CA CYS A 62 12.59 17.50 5.38
C CYS A 62 13.63 17.71 4.28
N ILE A 63 13.47 17.10 3.10
CA ILE A 63 14.38 17.30 1.96
C ILE A 63 14.36 18.76 1.50
N HIS A 64 13.18 19.35 1.36
CA HIS A 64 13.05 20.75 1.00
C HIS A 64 13.68 21.69 2.03
N ASP A 65 13.43 21.45 3.32
CA ASP A 65 14.01 22.25 4.40
C ASP A 65 15.54 22.14 4.42
N ILE A 66 16.10 20.93 4.25
CA ILE A 66 17.55 20.71 4.16
C ILE A 66 18.15 21.48 2.98
N ASN A 67 17.55 21.36 1.79
CA ASN A 67 18.04 22.05 0.60
C ASN A 67 17.96 23.57 0.77
N SER A 68 16.89 24.08 1.39
CA SER A 68 16.71 25.51 1.65
C SER A 68 17.77 26.04 2.62
N ILE A 69 18.00 25.34 3.74
CA ILE A 69 19.02 25.71 4.73
C ILE A 69 20.42 25.66 4.12
N ASN A 70 20.71 24.67 3.28
CA ASN A 70 22.02 24.57 2.62
C ASN A 70 22.25 25.71 1.62
N ILE A 71 21.24 26.15 0.87
CA ILE A 71 21.34 27.35 0.02
C ILE A 71 21.61 28.61 0.86
N GLU A 72 20.97 28.74 2.03
CA GLU A 72 21.22 29.88 2.93
C GLU A 72 22.63 29.86 3.54
N LEU A 73 23.18 28.68 3.79
CA LEU A 73 24.53 28.50 4.33
C LEU A 73 25.62 28.65 3.25
N ASP A 74 25.31 28.24 2.02
CA ASP A 74 26.19 28.25 0.86
C ASP A 74 25.37 28.55 -0.43
N PRO A 75 25.44 29.78 -0.98
CA PRO A 75 24.70 30.14 -2.19
C PRO A 75 25.09 29.36 -3.45
N GLU A 76 26.26 28.69 -3.47
CA GLU A 76 26.69 27.83 -4.59
C GLU A 76 26.18 26.39 -4.44
N PHE A 77 25.52 26.07 -3.32
CA PHE A 77 24.95 24.76 -3.07
C PHE A 77 23.89 24.41 -4.13
N THR A 78 24.01 23.22 -4.71
CA THR A 78 23.04 22.68 -5.65
C THR A 78 22.12 21.69 -4.93
N PRO A 79 20.79 21.94 -4.88
CA PRO A 79 19.83 21.03 -4.25
C PRO A 79 19.87 19.60 -4.80
N GLU A 80 19.82 18.63 -3.90
CA GLU A 80 19.78 17.21 -4.26
C GLU A 80 18.43 16.59 -3.87
N PHE A 81 17.88 15.77 -4.75
CA PHE A 81 16.61 15.05 -4.55
C PHE A 81 16.71 13.54 -4.81
N ASN A 82 17.92 12.97 -4.93
CA ASN A 82 18.08 11.54 -5.22
C ASN A 82 17.50 10.64 -4.13
N SER A 83 17.64 11.06 -2.87
CA SER A 83 17.06 10.34 -1.74
C SER A 83 15.53 10.37 -1.75
N TRP A 84 14.92 11.45 -2.28
CA TRP A 84 13.48 11.54 -2.52
C TRP A 84 13.01 10.53 -3.56
N CYS A 85 13.70 10.43 -4.70
CA CYS A 85 13.37 9.42 -5.71
C CYS A 85 13.45 7.98 -5.14
N SER A 86 14.52 7.69 -4.39
CA SER A 86 14.70 6.38 -3.75
C SER A 86 13.59 6.08 -2.73
N PHE A 87 13.18 7.09 -1.96
CA PHE A 87 12.07 6.98 -1.02
C PHE A 87 10.74 6.71 -1.74
N GLU A 88 10.47 7.40 -2.85
CA GLU A 88 9.25 7.21 -3.65
C GLU A 88 9.14 5.78 -4.19
N ASP A 89 10.25 5.19 -4.63
CA ASP A 89 10.27 3.80 -5.11
C ASP A 89 9.82 2.82 -4.02
N LEU A 90 10.30 3.01 -2.79
CA LEU A 90 9.88 2.22 -1.62
C LEU A 90 8.39 2.44 -1.31
N TYR A 91 7.96 3.71 -1.28
CA TYR A 91 6.56 4.08 -1.01
C TYR A 91 5.61 3.44 -2.02
N PHE A 92 5.89 3.53 -3.32
CA PHE A 92 5.04 2.95 -4.35
C PHE A 92 5.02 1.43 -4.27
N HIS A 93 6.13 0.79 -3.89
CA HIS A 93 6.15 -0.64 -3.64
C HIS A 93 5.21 -1.02 -2.48
N VAL A 94 5.39 -0.38 -1.32
CA VAL A 94 4.57 -0.63 -0.11
C VAL A 94 3.09 -0.42 -0.42
N ARG A 95 2.74 0.70 -1.06
CA ARG A 95 1.35 1.01 -1.43
C ARG A 95 0.76 -0.02 -2.39
N ARG A 96 1.57 -0.53 -3.34
CA ARG A 96 1.14 -1.59 -4.26
C ARG A 96 0.83 -2.89 -3.50
N ILE A 97 1.66 -3.28 -2.53
CA ILE A 97 1.43 -4.48 -1.72
C ILE A 97 0.19 -4.31 -0.84
N LYS A 98 0.03 -3.17 -0.15
CA LYS A 98 -1.18 -2.82 0.62
C LYS A 98 -2.44 -3.01 -0.23
N ASN A 99 -2.46 -2.40 -1.42
CA ASN A 99 -3.60 -2.48 -2.33
C ASN A 99 -3.90 -3.89 -2.85
N LYS A 100 -2.91 -4.79 -2.90
CA LYS A 100 -3.14 -6.20 -3.25
C LYS A 100 -3.78 -6.98 -2.11
N LEU A 101 -3.37 -6.70 -0.87
CA LEU A 101 -3.84 -7.40 0.32
C LEU A 101 -5.23 -6.93 0.78
N CYS A 102 -5.57 -5.65 0.56
CA CYS A 102 -6.88 -5.09 0.92
C CYS A 102 -7.99 -5.37 -0.10
N LYS A 103 -7.66 -5.90 -1.29
CA LYS A 103 -8.70 -6.27 -2.26
C LYS A 103 -9.36 -7.58 -1.81
N PRO A 104 -10.70 -7.66 -1.74
CA PRO A 104 -11.37 -8.93 -1.52
C PRO A 104 -10.96 -9.86 -2.67
N GLN A 105 -10.42 -11.03 -2.33
CA GLN A 105 -10.24 -12.08 -3.32
C GLN A 105 -11.61 -12.31 -3.96
N THR A 106 -11.75 -12.02 -5.23
CA THR A 106 -12.86 -12.52 -6.03
C THR A 106 -12.73 -14.03 -6.06
N VAL A 107 -13.29 -14.68 -5.04
CA VAL A 107 -13.66 -16.09 -5.11
C VAL A 107 -14.59 -16.18 -6.30
N ASN A 108 -14.07 -16.64 -7.43
CA ASN A 108 -14.88 -17.14 -8.52
C ASN A 108 -15.70 -18.28 -7.92
N ALA A 109 -16.94 -17.95 -7.52
CA ALA A 109 -17.91 -18.92 -7.09
C ALA A 109 -18.17 -19.86 -8.28
N THR A 110 -17.48 -20.99 -8.31
CA THR A 110 -17.79 -22.10 -9.21
C THR A 110 -19.19 -22.56 -8.83
N LYS A 111 -20.20 -22.04 -9.53
CA LYS A 111 -21.58 -22.48 -9.40
C LYS A 111 -21.61 -24.01 -9.53
N PRO A 112 -22.16 -24.77 -8.57
CA PRO A 112 -22.42 -26.18 -8.81
C PRO A 112 -23.47 -26.28 -9.94
N LYS A 113 -23.08 -26.84 -11.08
CA LYS A 113 -24.01 -27.26 -12.13
C LYS A 113 -24.86 -28.40 -11.57
N ILE A 114 -26.02 -28.07 -11.00
CA ILE A 114 -27.07 -29.06 -10.79
C ILE A 114 -27.61 -29.39 -12.19
N ALA A 115 -27.23 -30.55 -12.71
CA ALA A 115 -27.79 -31.08 -13.94
C ALA A 115 -29.23 -31.55 -13.66
N LEU A 116 -30.20 -30.83 -14.24
CA LEU A 116 -31.59 -31.28 -14.30
C LEU A 116 -31.68 -32.50 -15.23
N PRO A 117 -32.26 -33.65 -14.81
CA PRO A 117 -32.51 -34.76 -15.72
C PRO A 117 -33.58 -34.38 -16.74
N LYS A 118 -33.24 -34.45 -18.03
CA LYS A 118 -34.21 -34.40 -19.13
C LYS A 118 -34.74 -35.80 -19.37
N THR A 119 -36.04 -36.02 -19.17
CA THR A 119 -36.77 -37.09 -19.86
C THR A 119 -38.19 -36.61 -20.20
N LEU A 120 -38.40 -36.37 -21.50
CA LEU A 120 -39.68 -36.51 -22.20
C LEU A 120 -39.43 -37.64 -23.23
N PRO A 121 -40.42 -38.50 -23.55
CA PRO A 121 -41.34 -38.08 -24.61
C PRO A 121 -42.79 -38.59 -24.52
N ASN A 122 -43.61 -37.85 -25.27
CA ASN A 122 -44.98 -38.04 -25.72
C ASN A 122 -45.43 -39.48 -26.09
N GLY A 123 -46.70 -39.77 -25.77
CA GLY A 123 -47.67 -40.25 -26.77
C GLY A 123 -48.23 -41.68 -26.63
N ALA A 124 -49.49 -41.80 -26.20
CA ALA A 124 -50.56 -42.76 -26.62
C ALA A 124 -51.62 -42.84 -25.50
N CYS A 125 -52.82 -42.29 -25.66
CA CYS A 125 -54.02 -42.94 -26.23
C CYS A 125 -54.46 -44.21 -25.45
N PHE A 126 -55.58 -44.16 -24.72
CA PHE A 126 -56.79 -44.97 -24.95
C PHE A 126 -57.87 -44.73 -23.88
N MET A 127 -59.12 -44.54 -24.34
CA MET A 127 -60.36 -44.60 -23.55
C MET A 127 -60.53 -45.96 -22.84
N LYS A 128 -61.20 -45.98 -21.66
CA LYS A 128 -62.56 -46.56 -21.45
C LYS A 128 -62.92 -46.73 -19.95
N HIS A 129 -64.07 -46.15 -19.58
CA HIS A 129 -65.20 -46.70 -18.80
C HIS A 129 -65.03 -47.35 -17.41
N PHE A 130 -65.90 -46.88 -16.47
CA PHE A 130 -66.56 -47.61 -15.36
C PHE A 130 -65.65 -48.01 -14.16
N ILE A 131 -66.03 -47.93 -12.86
CA ILE A 131 -67.25 -48.31 -12.13
C ILE A 131 -67.38 -47.51 -10.81
N ARG A 132 -68.63 -47.27 -10.39
CA ARG A 132 -69.13 -46.77 -9.08
C ARG A 132 -68.56 -47.50 -7.85
N ARG A 133 -68.43 -46.79 -6.73
CA ARG A 133 -69.16 -47.09 -5.49
C ARG A 133 -69.25 -45.86 -4.61
#